data_AF-A0A2E8G7P8-F1
#
_entry.id   AF-A0A2E8G7P8-F1
#
_cell.length_a   1.000
_cell.length_b   1.000
_cell.length_c   1.000
_cell.angle_alpha   90.00
_cell.angle_beta   90.00
_cell.angle_gamma   90.00
#
_symmetry.space_group_name_H-M   'P 1'
#
loop_
_entity.id
_entity.type
_entity.pdbx_description
1 polymer ?
#
loop_
_entity_poly.entity_id
_entity_poly.type
_entity_poly.pdbx_seq_one_letter_code
_entity_poly.pdbx_strand_id
1 'polypeptide(L)' 'MVAELQESITSNPDWPPVMPWREFADWCRAEQGVVQGWIERGYLPTIKFGKHRMVNVAALIDQLKEGEV' A
#
# COMPACT_ATOMS: atom_id res chain seq x y z
N MET A 1 2.41 -17.92 17.98
CA MET A 1 1.87 -16.57 18.31
C MET A 1 2.29 -15.49 17.32
N VAL A 2 3.55 -15.00 17.26
CA VAL A 2 3.92 -13.96 16.26
C VAL A 2 3.97 -14.46 14.81
N ALA A 3 4.45 -15.70 14.59
CA ALA A 3 4.52 -16.29 13.24
C ALA A 3 3.13 -16.63 12.66
N GLU A 4 2.19 -17.08 13.49
CA GLU A 4 0.83 -17.44 13.07
C GLU A 4 -0.01 -16.20 12.70
N LEU A 5 0.22 -15.07 13.38
CA LEU A 5 -0.34 -13.78 12.99
C LEU A 5 0.14 -13.35 11.60
N GLN A 6 1.41 -13.61 11.30
CA GLN A 6 2.05 -13.27 10.03
C GLN A 6 1.54 -14.14 8.86
N GLU A 7 1.26 -15.43 9.11
CA GLU A 7 0.59 -16.33 8.15
C GLU A 7 -0.87 -15.93 7.89
N SER A 8 -1.60 -15.47 8.90
CA SER A 8 -2.99 -15.04 8.73
C SER A 8 -3.14 -13.78 7.86
N ILE A 9 -2.18 -12.85 7.95
CA ILE A 9 -2.13 -11.65 7.11
C ILE A 9 -1.79 -11.99 5.65
N THR A 10 -1.09 -13.09 5.41
CA THR A 10 -0.58 -13.46 4.07
C THR A 10 -1.46 -14.45 3.30
N SER A 11 -2.36 -15.19 3.96
CA SER A 11 -3.16 -16.23 3.31
C SER A 11 -4.31 -15.72 2.44
N ASN A 12 -4.85 -14.53 2.68
CA ASN A 12 -5.77 -13.88 1.76
C ASN A 12 -5.86 -12.38 2.08
N PRO A 13 -5.09 -11.53 1.41
CA PRO A 13 -5.26 -10.11 1.61
C PRO A 13 -6.60 -9.67 1.00
N ASP A 14 -7.50 -9.11 1.82
CA ASP A 14 -8.68 -8.36 1.36
C ASP A 14 -8.30 -7.10 0.53
N TRP A 15 -7.00 -6.87 0.31
CA TRP A 15 -6.47 -5.78 -0.49
C TRP A 15 -6.00 -6.28 -1.86
N PRO A 16 -6.33 -5.56 -2.95
CA PRO A 16 -5.87 -5.92 -4.29
C PRO A 16 -4.40 -5.53 -4.47
N PRO A 17 -3.63 -6.20 -5.36
CA PRO A 17 -2.22 -5.88 -5.63
C PRO A 17 -1.96 -4.41 -5.95
N VAL A 18 -2.95 -3.74 -6.54
CA VAL A 18 -2.96 -2.31 -6.82
C VAL A 18 -4.32 -1.72 -6.44
N MET A 19 -4.36 -0.52 -5.88
CA MET A 19 -5.62 0.16 -5.57
C MET A 19 -5.55 1.68 -5.81
N PRO A 20 -6.67 2.35 -6.09
CA PRO A 20 -6.70 3.81 -6.19
C PRO A 20 -6.16 4.43 -4.91
N TRP A 21 -5.30 5.44 -5.03
CA TRP A 21 -4.62 5.98 -3.85
C TRP A 21 -5.58 6.57 -2.80
N ARG A 22 -6.77 7.02 -3.20
CA ARG A 22 -7.81 7.49 -2.27
C ARG A 22 -8.40 6.32 -1.47
N GLU A 23 -8.67 5.20 -2.13
CA GLU A 23 -9.11 3.98 -1.44
C GLU A 23 -8.01 3.42 -0.54
N PHE A 24 -6.74 3.55 -0.92
CA PHE A 24 -5.62 3.23 -0.04
C PHE A 24 -5.62 4.08 1.23
N ALA A 25 -5.89 5.39 1.10
CA ALA A 25 -5.99 6.29 2.26
C ALA A 25 -7.13 5.88 3.19
N ASP A 26 -8.30 5.57 2.64
CA ASP A 26 -9.44 5.09 3.41
C ASP A 26 -9.13 3.74 4.08
N TRP A 27 -8.45 2.84 3.37
CA TRP A 27 -8.04 1.52 3.86
C TRP A 27 -7.07 1.59 5.04
N CYS A 28 -6.04 2.43 4.96
CA CYS A 28 -5.07 2.64 6.04
C CYS A 28 -5.54 3.65 7.11
N ARG A 29 -6.77 4.18 6.97
CA ARG A 29 -7.37 5.18 7.85
C ARG A 29 -6.51 6.45 8.00
N ALA A 30 -5.86 6.85 6.91
CA ALA A 30 -5.09 8.08 6.82
C ALA A 30 -5.88 9.16 6.08
N GLU A 31 -5.65 10.42 6.44
CA GLU A 31 -6.21 11.53 5.67
C GLU A 31 -5.67 11.54 4.24
N GLN A 32 -6.53 11.83 3.26
CA GLN A 32 -6.13 11.85 1.85
C GLN A 32 -4.97 12.82 1.59
N GLY A 33 -4.91 13.97 2.28
CA GLY A 33 -3.79 14.91 2.14
C GLY A 33 -2.46 14.33 2.61
N VAL A 34 -2.47 13.48 3.64
CA VAL A 34 -1.27 12.80 4.15
C VAL A 34 -0.76 11.80 3.11
N VAL A 35 -1.65 10.95 2.59
CA VAL A 35 -1.29 9.94 1.56
C VAL A 35 -0.85 10.61 0.26
N GLN A 36 -1.52 11.69 -0.16
CA GLN A 36 -1.08 12.48 -1.30
C GLN A 36 0.35 13.02 -1.07
N GLY A 37 0.65 13.53 0.12
CA GLY A 37 2.00 13.96 0.48
C GLY A 37 3.02 12.82 0.41
N TRP A 38 2.68 11.60 0.84
CA TRP A 38 3.57 10.44 0.69
C TRP A 38 3.87 10.13 -0.78
N ILE A 39 2.85 10.19 -1.62
CA ILE A 39 2.97 9.96 -3.06
C ILE A 39 3.83 11.03 -3.75
N GLU A 40 3.59 12.31 -3.42
CA GLU A 40 4.33 13.44 -3.99
C GLU A 40 5.81 13.40 -3.58
N ARG A 41 6.10 12.91 -2.36
CA ARG A 41 7.47 12.71 -1.86
C ARG A 41 8.11 11.39 -2.32
N GLY A 42 7.37 10.55 -3.04
CA GLY A 42 7.89 9.27 -3.55
C GLY A 42 8.04 8.17 -2.50
N TYR A 43 7.40 8.29 -1.33
CA TYR A 43 7.46 7.30 -0.25
C TYR A 43 6.59 6.07 -0.52
N LEU A 44 5.58 6.22 -1.38
CA LEU A 44 4.74 5.09 -1.80
C LEU A 44 5.08 4.68 -3.23
N PRO A 45 5.26 3.36 -3.49
CA PRO A 45 5.34 2.86 -4.85
C PRO A 45 3.99 3.09 -5.53
N THR A 46 3.99 3.84 -6.64
CA THR A 46 2.78 4.13 -7.41
C THR A 46 2.94 3.78 -8.87
N ILE A 47 1.83 3.37 -9.49
CA ILE A 47 1.73 3.16 -10.94
C ILE A 47 0.64 4.04 -11.52
N LYS A 48 0.82 4.45 -12.77
CA LYS A 48 -0.19 5.20 -13.53
C LYS A 48 -1.02 4.23 -14.36
N PHE A 49 -2.32 4.18 -14.11
CA PHE A 49 -3.28 3.41 -14.89
C PHE A 49 -4.20 4.38 -15.64
N GLY A 50 -3.85 4.68 -16.90
CA GLY A 50 -4.51 5.73 -17.68
C GLY A 50 -4.39 7.10 -17.01
N LYS A 51 -5.52 7.68 -16.58
CA LYS A 51 -5.57 8.97 -15.87
C LYS A 51 -5.49 8.82 -14.34
N HIS A 52 -5.55 7.60 -13.83
CA HIS A 52 -5.58 7.32 -12.40
C HIS A 52 -4.19 6.97 -11.88
N ARG A 53 -3.93 7.36 -10.63
CA ARG A 53 -2.75 6.94 -9.88
C ARG A 53 -3.16 5.87 -8.88
N MET A 54 -2.46 4.75 -8.93
CA MET A 54 -2.70 3.60 -8.07
C MET A 54 -1.49 3.41 -7.15
N VAL A 55 -1.74 3.03 -5.91
CA VAL A 55 -0.70 2.51 -5.01
C VAL A 55 -0.44 1.06 -5.37
N ASN A 56 0.83 0.70 -5.56
CA ASN A 56 1.24 -0.69 -5.79
C ASN A 56 1.48 -1.35 -4.43
N VAL A 57 0.44 -1.97 -3.88
CA VAL A 57 0.45 -2.56 -2.54
C VAL A 57 1.37 -3.77 -2.48
N ALA A 58 1.45 -4.55 -3.57
CA ALA A 58 2.38 -5.67 -3.67
C ALA A 58 3.84 -5.21 -3.51
N ALA A 59 4.25 -4.18 -4.27
CA ALA A 59 5.60 -3.63 -4.17
C ALA A 59 5.89 -3.02 -2.80
N LEU A 60 4.90 -2.34 -2.20
CA LEU A 60 5.03 -1.78 -0.84
C LEU A 60 5.32 -2.88 0.19
N ILE A 61 4.65 -4.02 0.09
CA ILE A 61 4.86 -5.15 1.00
C ILE A 61 6.24 -5.76 0.81
N ASP A 62 6.72 -5.86 -0.42
CA ASP A 62 8.07 -6.38 -0.66
C ASP A 62 9.14 -5.43 -0.12
N GLN A 63 9.02 -4.11 -0.33
CA GLN A 63 9.88 -3.09 0.28
C GLN A 63 9.89 -3.17 1.82
N LEU A 64 8.72 -3.37 2.43
CA LEU A 64 8.58 -3.52 3.88
C LEU A 64 9.27 -4.79 4.41
N LYS A 65 9.21 -5.91 3.67
CA LYS A 65 9.92 -7.15 4.04
C LYS A 65 11.44 -6.98 3.94
N GLU A 66 11.90 -6.20 2.97
CA GLU A 66 13.31 -5.94 2.71
C GLU A 66 13.90 -4.90 3.69
N GLY A 67 13.05 -4.13 4.38
CA GLY A 67 13.46 -3.10 5.34
C GLY A 67 13.86 -1.78 4.67
N GLU A 68 13.43 -1.55 3.44
CA GLU A 68 13.77 -0.37 2.62
C GLU A 68 12.64 0.68 2.65
N VAL A 69 12.34 1.27 3.81
CA VAL A 69 11.34 2.35 3.94
C VAL A 69 11.88 3.56 4.68
#